data_AF-A0A9P6TMR3-F1
#
_entry.id   AF-A0A9P6TMR3-F1
#
_cell.length_a   1.000
_cell.length_b   1.000
_cell.length_c   1.000
_cell.angle_alpha   90.00
_cell.angle_beta   90.00
_cell.angle_gamma   90.00
#
_symmetry.space_group_name_H-M   'P 1'
#
loop_
_entity.id
_entity.type
_entity.pdbx_description
1 polymer ?
#
loop_
_entity_poly.entity_id
_entity_poly.type
_entity_poly.pdbx_seq_one_letter_code
_entity_poly.pdbx_strand_id
1 'polypeptide(L)'
;MNENLPLYDVPKYNGTVRRHISGPASGSQCAQARSAGFAQPAGANGWLSEMAEIASYESEEQNLMAQTREQEYVLNLARLQFYKKYFGRVLVALIVALVVIGVLIAAFVVVKNQKVEREYFAVDGQGRLTKIISLGQPFVSDSRLLTWAQQCVTDANTYDFVNFQKQFQQNSQCFTKDGWDQFMTAVERAGSLETVKTQRLVAQGIAAGASVVLRKGLRRGVYTWEIEQPVTVTYQGGQAGRTSITQKILVTLTISRVPTYESEEGKIMSRRANAFVLLIATGLAPLCEAADAGSTAQPPAQSAQGGQIPPPGTPIPNLPKLPGVNSAAFKQVSEDATPLSPDQIKTLRKLVDDAERAASAPPRFIPKPVSSSVTVSLMPGETPPVARLFSNYVSNILFVDQVGNPLIVTDVDSGGASAFTVTLAQGAKQGSNVIKLSPKSTYAMGNISVSLEGVASPVSLTLVSGQREVDYRVDVRVRGVGASARSSGFPLPAAANPAMQGMLEGVAPDGSRSLMTSNPEVQAWEFRNRFYVRTGYTLLSPAYMGMQRSADGTSVYEIPPTPVLIALVGGSTVQINLSGY
;
A
#
# COMPACT_ATOMS: atom_id res chain seq x y z
N MET A 1 35.89 -50.59 -10.94
CA MET A 1 36.01 -49.59 -12.03
C MET A 1 37.12 -48.65 -11.58
N ASN A 2 38.41 -48.97 -11.77
CA ASN A 2 39.11 -49.31 -13.03
C ASN A 2 38.85 -48.22 -14.09
N GLU A 3 39.79 -47.58 -14.79
CA GLU A 3 41.29 -47.56 -14.85
C GLU A 3 41.69 -46.26 -15.64
N ASN A 4 42.93 -45.74 -15.76
CA ASN A 4 44.28 -46.18 -15.38
C ASN A 4 45.25 -44.96 -15.18
N LEU A 5 46.55 -45.20 -14.96
CA LEU A 5 47.67 -44.22 -15.06
C LEU A 5 48.51 -44.48 -16.35
N PRO A 6 49.43 -43.58 -16.79
CA PRO A 6 50.85 -43.54 -16.33
C PRO A 6 51.33 -42.12 -15.91
N LEU A 7 52.16 -41.92 -14.86
CA LEU A 7 53.64 -42.10 -14.72
C LEU A 7 54.45 -41.12 -15.61
N TYR A 8 55.47 -40.37 -15.17
CA TYR A 8 56.67 -40.58 -14.30
C TYR A 8 57.09 -39.22 -13.64
N ASP A 9 58.04 -39.07 -12.70
CA ASP A 9 58.60 -39.87 -11.59
C ASP A 9 59.51 -38.93 -10.74
N VAL A 10 59.90 -39.31 -9.52
CA VAL A 10 60.66 -38.49 -8.54
C VAL A 10 62.16 -38.87 -8.56
N PRO A 11 63.10 -38.06 -8.03
CA PRO A 11 63.45 -38.26 -6.62
C PRO A 11 63.89 -37.00 -5.84
N LYS A 12 63.69 -37.04 -4.52
CA LYS A 12 64.45 -36.23 -3.55
C LYS A 12 65.76 -36.96 -3.23
N TYR A 13 66.84 -36.22 -2.94
CA TYR A 13 67.85 -36.71 -2.00
C TYR A 13 68.40 -35.59 -1.11
N ASN A 14 68.74 -35.97 0.12
CA ASN A 14 69.25 -35.11 1.19
C ASN A 14 70.66 -35.64 1.55
N GLY A 15 71.63 -34.78 1.84
CA GLY A 15 73.02 -35.20 2.08
C GLY A 15 73.84 -34.13 2.80
N THR A 16 74.68 -34.54 3.75
CA THR A 16 75.24 -33.65 4.79
C THR A 16 76.74 -33.93 5.03
N VAL A 17 77.46 -32.97 5.65
CA VAL A 17 78.81 -33.06 6.28
C VAL A 17 80.00 -33.17 5.29
N ARG A 18 81.01 -32.28 5.28
CA ARG A 18 82.10 -32.15 6.28
C ARG A 18 82.89 -30.83 6.19
N ARG A 19 83.47 -30.42 7.32
CA ARG A 19 84.54 -29.40 7.44
C ARG A 19 85.90 -29.99 7.04
N HIS A 20 86.83 -29.17 6.57
CA HIS A 20 88.22 -29.21 7.05
C HIS A 20 88.88 -27.84 6.97
N ILE A 21 89.93 -27.65 7.78
CA ILE A 21 90.64 -26.39 8.05
C ILE A 21 92.11 -26.55 7.62
N SER A 22 92.70 -25.58 6.91
CA SER A 22 94.15 -25.27 6.96
C SER A 22 94.47 -23.95 6.25
N GLY A 23 95.47 -23.21 6.75
CA GLY A 23 95.85 -21.87 6.32
C GLY A 23 96.96 -21.77 5.25
N PRO A 24 97.65 -20.61 5.14
CA PRO A 24 98.37 -20.19 3.93
C PRO A 24 99.91 -20.34 3.96
N ALA A 25 100.53 -20.24 2.78
CA ALA A 25 101.97 -20.01 2.54
C ALA A 25 102.11 -19.30 1.17
N SER A 26 102.59 -18.05 1.09
CA SER A 26 104.00 -17.61 0.99
C SER A 26 104.77 -18.16 -0.22
N GLY A 27 105.20 -17.28 -1.14
CA GLY A 27 105.90 -17.69 -2.36
C GLY A 27 106.41 -16.52 -3.21
N SER A 28 107.29 -15.70 -2.67
CA SER A 28 108.08 -14.73 -3.46
C SER A 28 109.16 -15.43 -4.29
N GLN A 29 109.40 -15.01 -5.54
CA GLN A 29 110.78 -14.88 -6.07
C GLN A 29 110.86 -14.09 -7.38
N CYS A 30 111.99 -13.39 -7.55
CA CYS A 30 112.37 -12.68 -8.76
C CYS A 30 113.01 -13.63 -9.79
N ALA A 31 112.93 -13.29 -11.08
CA ALA A 31 113.90 -13.76 -12.06
C ALA A 31 114.11 -12.70 -13.16
N GLN A 32 115.29 -12.07 -13.19
CA GLN A 32 115.81 -11.36 -14.35
C GLN A 32 116.65 -12.34 -15.20
N ALA A 33 116.40 -12.39 -16.50
CA ALA A 33 117.34 -12.92 -17.50
C ALA A 33 117.10 -12.14 -18.80
N ARG A 34 117.98 -11.18 -19.10
CA ARG A 34 119.20 -11.32 -19.93
C ARG A 34 118.93 -11.51 -21.42
N SER A 35 119.34 -10.49 -22.16
CA SER A 35 119.57 -10.48 -23.60
C SER A 35 120.52 -11.57 -24.06
N ALA A 36 120.13 -12.30 -25.10
CA ALA A 36 121.03 -13.00 -26.00
C ALA A 36 120.50 -12.83 -27.42
N GLY A 37 121.30 -12.26 -28.32
CA GLY A 37 120.94 -12.16 -29.73
C GLY A 37 121.08 -13.52 -30.40
N PHE A 38 120.11 -13.90 -31.22
CA PHE A 38 120.23 -15.01 -32.16
C PHE A 38 119.74 -14.59 -33.54
N ALA A 39 120.49 -14.98 -34.57
CA ALA A 39 120.24 -14.57 -35.94
C ALA A 39 119.01 -15.27 -36.54
N GLN A 40 118.34 -14.59 -37.47
CA GLN A 40 117.26 -15.14 -38.27
C GLN A 40 117.76 -16.24 -39.23
N PRO A 41 117.09 -17.40 -39.31
CA PRO A 41 117.00 -18.16 -40.54
C PRO A 41 115.84 -17.60 -41.39
N ALA A 42 116.08 -17.40 -42.68
CA ALA A 42 115.07 -16.90 -43.61
C ALA A 42 114.09 -18.01 -44.03
N GLY A 43 112.78 -17.70 -44.09
CA GLY A 43 111.76 -18.58 -44.67
C GLY A 43 110.49 -18.81 -43.83
N ALA A 44 109.78 -17.76 -43.40
CA ALA A 44 108.51 -17.91 -42.66
C ALA A 44 107.46 -16.82 -42.96
N ASN A 45 107.56 -16.13 -44.10
CA ASN A 45 106.81 -14.88 -44.38
C ASN A 45 105.34 -15.08 -44.83
N GLY A 46 104.73 -16.24 -44.54
CA GLY A 46 103.30 -16.50 -44.78
C GLY A 46 102.59 -16.97 -43.50
N TRP A 47 103.22 -17.88 -42.75
CA TRP A 47 102.68 -18.41 -41.49
C TRP A 47 102.50 -17.34 -40.41
N LEU A 48 103.36 -16.31 -40.36
CA LEU A 48 103.25 -15.24 -39.36
C LEU A 48 102.10 -14.26 -39.62
N SER A 49 101.72 -14.02 -40.88
CA SER A 49 100.55 -13.19 -41.21
C SER A 49 99.24 -13.93 -40.93
N GLU A 50 99.17 -15.22 -41.28
CA GLU A 50 97.98 -16.05 -41.09
C GLU A 50 97.72 -16.31 -39.59
N MET A 51 98.78 -16.51 -38.79
CA MET A 51 98.68 -16.58 -37.32
C MET A 51 98.27 -15.24 -36.67
N ALA A 52 98.68 -14.10 -37.23
CA ALA A 52 98.27 -12.79 -36.71
C ALA A 52 96.80 -12.48 -37.03
N GLU A 53 96.32 -12.89 -38.20
CA GLU A 53 94.92 -12.76 -38.60
C GLU A 53 94.02 -13.67 -37.75
N ILE A 54 94.38 -14.95 -37.56
CA ILE A 54 93.67 -15.87 -36.64
C ILE A 54 93.65 -15.34 -35.20
N ALA A 55 94.78 -14.84 -34.69
CA ALA A 55 94.84 -14.27 -33.33
C ALA A 55 94.00 -12.99 -33.18
N SER A 56 93.83 -12.20 -34.26
CA SER A 56 92.95 -11.04 -34.25
C SER A 56 91.47 -11.46 -34.13
N TYR A 57 91.03 -12.46 -34.92
CA TYR A 57 89.68 -13.02 -34.83
C TYR A 57 89.40 -13.66 -33.47
N GLU A 58 90.34 -14.43 -32.91
CA GLU A 58 90.20 -15.03 -31.58
C GLU A 58 90.10 -13.96 -30.48
N SER A 59 90.84 -12.84 -30.62
CA SER A 59 90.72 -11.71 -29.69
C SER A 59 89.37 -10.97 -29.79
N GLU A 60 88.81 -10.87 -31.00
CA GLU A 60 87.52 -10.23 -31.24
C GLU A 60 86.36 -11.09 -30.71
N GLU A 61 86.42 -12.41 -30.90
CA GLU A 61 85.45 -13.37 -30.34
C GLU A 61 85.52 -13.42 -28.80
N GLN A 62 86.72 -13.37 -28.20
CA GLN A 62 86.89 -13.27 -26.75
C GLN A 62 86.30 -11.96 -26.18
N ASN A 63 86.47 -10.83 -26.88
CA ASN A 63 85.88 -9.55 -26.50
C ASN A 63 84.34 -9.56 -26.61
N LEU A 64 83.78 -10.19 -27.65
CA LEU A 64 82.33 -10.36 -27.82
C LEU A 64 81.74 -11.27 -26.73
N MET A 65 82.43 -12.35 -26.37
CA MET A 65 82.09 -13.26 -25.26
C MET A 65 82.27 -12.63 -23.87
N ALA A 66 83.07 -11.57 -23.75
CA ALA A 66 83.17 -10.77 -22.53
C ALA A 66 81.99 -9.79 -22.43
N GLN A 67 81.71 -9.02 -23.51
CA GLN A 67 80.59 -8.08 -23.54
C GLN A 67 79.23 -8.76 -23.32
N THR A 68 78.99 -9.92 -23.92
CA THR A 68 77.74 -10.68 -23.72
C THR A 68 77.59 -11.16 -22.27
N ARG A 69 78.66 -11.62 -21.62
CA ARG A 69 78.65 -11.98 -20.19
C ARG A 69 78.43 -10.76 -19.28
N GLU A 70 79.00 -9.60 -19.60
CA GLU A 70 78.71 -8.37 -18.86
C GLU A 70 77.26 -7.92 -19.03
N GLN A 71 76.70 -7.97 -20.24
CA GLN A 71 75.29 -7.66 -20.50
C GLN A 71 74.35 -8.61 -19.73
N GLU A 72 74.64 -9.91 -19.73
CA GLU A 72 73.86 -10.90 -18.98
C GLU A 72 73.96 -10.66 -17.47
N TYR A 73 75.15 -10.33 -16.96
CA TYR A 73 75.37 -10.01 -15.55
C TYR A 73 74.62 -8.73 -15.13
N VAL A 74 74.64 -7.66 -15.95
CA VAL A 74 73.91 -6.42 -15.71
C VAL A 74 72.39 -6.65 -15.75
N LEU A 75 71.88 -7.46 -16.69
CA LEU A 75 70.47 -7.83 -16.77
C LEU A 75 70.02 -8.62 -15.52
N ASN A 76 70.84 -9.57 -15.07
CA ASN A 76 70.56 -10.36 -13.87
C ASN A 76 70.65 -9.51 -12.60
N LEU A 77 71.59 -8.56 -12.51
CA LEU A 77 71.64 -7.55 -11.44
C LEU A 77 70.39 -6.65 -11.43
N ALA A 78 69.95 -6.16 -12.59
CA ALA A 78 68.75 -5.34 -12.71
C ALA A 78 67.49 -6.11 -12.27
N ARG A 79 67.37 -7.39 -12.65
CA ARG A 79 66.31 -8.29 -12.17
C ARG A 79 66.38 -8.48 -10.65
N LEU A 80 67.56 -8.79 -10.09
CA LEU A 80 67.74 -8.96 -8.65
C LEU A 80 67.43 -7.68 -7.85
N GLN A 81 67.78 -6.50 -8.37
CA GLN A 81 67.42 -5.20 -7.78
C GLN A 81 65.91 -4.94 -7.87
N PHE A 82 65.26 -5.29 -8.98
CA PHE A 82 63.81 -5.19 -9.13
C PHE A 82 63.10 -6.08 -8.09
N TYR A 83 63.48 -7.35 -7.96
CA TYR A 83 62.94 -8.22 -6.93
C TYR A 83 63.21 -7.66 -5.53
N LYS A 84 64.45 -7.28 -5.19
CA LYS A 84 64.79 -6.71 -3.87
C LYS A 84 63.97 -5.47 -3.50
N LYS A 85 63.63 -4.61 -4.47
CA LYS A 85 62.91 -3.34 -4.25
C LYS A 85 61.38 -3.47 -4.31
N TYR A 86 60.85 -4.33 -5.18
CA TYR A 86 59.42 -4.40 -5.47
C TYR A 86 58.72 -5.67 -4.98
N PHE A 87 59.44 -6.76 -4.68
CA PHE A 87 58.83 -8.03 -4.22
C PHE A 87 57.92 -7.84 -3.02
N GLY A 88 58.35 -7.09 -1.99
CA GLY A 88 57.50 -6.78 -0.82
C GLY A 88 56.23 -5.99 -1.17
N ARG A 89 56.29 -5.08 -2.15
CA ARG A 89 55.12 -4.31 -2.60
C ARG A 89 54.14 -5.18 -3.40
N VAL A 90 54.66 -6.06 -4.26
CA VAL A 90 53.85 -7.04 -5.01
C VAL A 90 53.19 -8.04 -4.05
N LEU A 91 53.92 -8.51 -3.03
CA LEU A 91 53.38 -9.41 -2.00
C LEU A 91 52.22 -8.74 -1.23
N VAL A 92 52.38 -7.49 -0.80
CA VAL A 92 51.32 -6.73 -0.13
C VAL A 92 50.12 -6.51 -1.05
N ALA A 93 50.32 -6.17 -2.32
CA ALA A 93 49.23 -6.02 -3.30
C ALA A 93 48.45 -7.33 -3.50
N LEU A 94 49.14 -8.47 -3.53
CA LEU A 94 48.53 -9.80 -3.66
C LEU A 94 47.71 -10.16 -2.40
N ILE A 95 48.23 -9.87 -1.21
CA ILE A 95 47.49 -10.06 0.06
C ILE A 95 46.24 -9.17 0.09
N VAL A 96 46.33 -7.90 -0.32
CA VAL A 96 45.17 -6.99 -0.40
C VAL A 96 44.14 -7.52 -1.40
N ALA A 97 44.55 -8.01 -2.57
CA ALA A 97 43.64 -8.60 -3.55
C ALA A 97 42.89 -9.82 -2.97
N LEU A 98 43.58 -10.71 -2.24
CA LEU A 98 42.95 -11.86 -1.57
C LEU A 98 41.95 -11.43 -0.49
N VAL A 99 42.25 -10.38 0.28
CA VAL A 99 41.32 -9.82 1.27
C VAL A 99 40.07 -9.24 0.60
N VAL A 100 40.23 -8.49 -0.50
CA VAL A 100 39.10 -7.96 -1.28
C VAL A 100 38.22 -9.08 -1.83
N ILE A 101 38.82 -10.14 -2.38
CA ILE A 101 38.09 -11.33 -2.85
C ILE A 101 37.33 -11.99 -1.69
N GLY A 102 37.95 -12.14 -0.52
CA GLY A 102 37.30 -12.67 0.68
C GLY A 102 36.09 -11.85 1.13
N VAL A 103 36.19 -10.52 1.13
CA VAL A 103 35.08 -9.61 1.46
C VAL A 103 33.94 -9.73 0.44
N LEU A 104 34.25 -9.84 -0.86
CA LEU A 104 33.24 -10.02 -1.91
C LEU A 104 32.51 -11.37 -1.79
N ILE A 105 33.23 -12.45 -1.47
CA ILE A 105 32.64 -13.78 -1.21
C ILE A 105 31.74 -13.72 0.04
N ALA A 106 32.20 -13.09 1.13
CA ALA A 106 31.39 -12.93 2.34
C ALA A 106 30.11 -12.13 2.08
N ALA A 107 30.20 -11.01 1.35
CA ALA A 107 29.03 -10.23 0.95
C ALA A 107 28.05 -11.03 0.09
N PHE A 108 28.54 -11.82 -0.87
CA PHE A 108 27.70 -12.71 -1.68
C PHE A 108 27.00 -13.79 -0.84
N VAL A 109 27.69 -14.39 0.12
CA VAL A 109 27.10 -15.36 1.07
C VAL A 109 26.03 -14.71 1.94
N VAL A 110 26.25 -13.48 2.44
CA VAL A 110 25.24 -12.73 3.19
C VAL A 110 24.00 -12.47 2.33
N VAL A 111 24.16 -11.98 1.10
CA VAL A 111 23.02 -11.72 0.19
C VAL A 111 22.28 -13.01 -0.17
N LYS A 112 22.96 -14.15 -0.32
CA LYS A 112 22.32 -15.46 -0.59
C LYS A 112 21.63 -16.05 0.64
N ASN A 113 22.14 -15.81 1.85
CA ASN A 113 21.57 -16.33 3.10
C ASN A 113 20.54 -15.39 3.74
N GLN A 114 20.39 -14.16 3.25
CA GLN A 114 19.23 -13.31 3.56
C GLN A 114 17.96 -13.96 3.02
N LYS A 115 17.26 -14.68 3.88
CA LYS A 115 15.90 -15.15 3.64
C LYS A 115 14.99 -13.93 3.53
N VAL A 116 14.70 -13.51 2.30
CA VAL A 116 13.69 -12.49 2.04
C VAL A 116 12.33 -13.06 2.47
N GLU A 117 11.85 -12.65 3.64
CA GLU A 117 10.50 -12.97 4.09
C GLU A 117 9.51 -12.34 3.12
N ARG A 118 8.82 -13.20 2.35
CA ARG A 118 7.79 -12.76 1.42
C ARG A 118 6.52 -12.49 2.23
N GLU A 119 6.27 -11.23 2.57
CA GLU A 119 4.99 -10.85 3.17
C GLU A 119 3.87 -11.04 2.15
N TYR A 120 3.01 -12.03 2.39
CA TYR A 120 1.82 -12.26 1.57
C TYR A 120 0.71 -11.27 1.98
N PHE A 121 0.30 -10.44 1.01
CA PHE A 121 -0.87 -9.59 1.11
C PHE A 121 -2.06 -10.24 0.39
N ALA A 122 -3.23 -10.17 0.99
CA ALA A 122 -4.50 -10.37 0.31
C ALA A 122 -4.99 -9.04 -0.27
N VAL A 123 -5.84 -9.14 -1.29
CA VAL A 123 -6.64 -8.03 -1.78
C VAL A 123 -8.05 -8.24 -1.23
N ASP A 124 -8.61 -7.26 -0.54
CA ASP A 124 -10.01 -7.34 -0.09
C ASP A 124 -11.00 -7.17 -1.26
N GLY A 125 -12.31 -7.36 -1.00
CA GLY A 125 -13.36 -7.19 -2.03
C GLY A 125 -13.43 -5.78 -2.64
N GLN A 126 -12.71 -4.80 -2.08
CA GLN A 126 -12.64 -3.41 -2.51
C GLN A 126 -11.28 -3.05 -3.15
N GLY A 127 -10.41 -4.03 -3.40
CA GLY A 127 -9.11 -3.81 -4.05
C GLY A 127 -7.99 -3.34 -3.13
N ARG A 128 -8.19 -3.34 -1.80
CA ARG A 128 -7.21 -2.81 -0.83
C ARG A 128 -6.28 -3.93 -0.36
N LEU A 129 -5.00 -3.59 -0.19
CA LEU A 129 -3.99 -4.50 0.34
C LEU A 129 -4.22 -4.73 1.84
N THR A 130 -4.46 -5.97 2.24
CA THR A 130 -4.66 -6.41 3.62
C THR A 130 -3.67 -7.53 3.96
N LYS A 131 -3.18 -7.59 5.20
CA LYS A 131 -2.24 -8.65 5.61
C LYS A 131 -2.98 -9.97 5.80
N ILE A 132 -2.44 -11.06 5.25
CA ILE A 132 -3.01 -12.40 5.46
C ILE A 132 -2.78 -12.82 6.91
N ILE A 133 -3.82 -12.71 7.74
CA ILE A 133 -3.81 -13.17 9.14
C ILE A 133 -4.18 -14.66 9.18
N SER A 134 -3.37 -15.49 9.84
CA SER A 134 -3.56 -16.95 9.93
C SER A 134 -4.93 -17.32 10.54
N LEU A 135 -5.57 -18.40 10.05
CA LEU A 135 -6.90 -18.85 10.50
C LEU A 135 -7.01 -19.13 12.00
N GLY A 136 -5.88 -19.38 12.67
CA GLY A 136 -5.79 -19.62 14.10
C GLY A 136 -5.76 -18.37 15.00
N GLN A 137 -5.88 -17.16 14.43
CA GLN A 137 -5.93 -15.90 15.17
C GLN A 137 -7.23 -15.13 14.89
N PRO A 138 -7.75 -14.35 15.86
CA PRO A 138 -8.92 -13.51 15.69
C PRO A 138 -8.63 -12.36 14.71
N PHE A 139 -9.50 -12.17 13.70
CA PHE A 139 -9.40 -11.09 12.73
C PHE A 139 -10.13 -9.80 13.17
N VAL A 140 -11.10 -9.93 14.08
CA VAL A 140 -11.92 -8.83 14.62
C VAL A 140 -11.81 -8.76 16.14
N SER A 141 -12.10 -7.59 16.72
CA SER A 141 -12.28 -7.47 18.17
C SER A 141 -13.54 -8.20 18.63
N ASP A 142 -13.53 -8.72 19.86
CA ASP A 142 -14.70 -9.39 20.46
C ASP A 142 -15.92 -8.45 20.47
N SER A 143 -15.73 -7.15 20.73
CA SER A 143 -16.81 -6.15 20.66
C SER A 143 -17.49 -6.09 19.30
N ARG A 144 -16.72 -6.00 18.20
CA ARG A 144 -17.25 -5.96 16.83
C ARG A 144 -17.85 -7.30 16.40
N LEU A 145 -17.37 -8.41 16.97
CA LEU A 145 -17.99 -9.72 16.79
C LEU A 145 -19.36 -9.81 17.47
N LEU A 146 -19.46 -9.35 18.72
CA LEU A 146 -20.71 -9.37 19.50
C LEU A 146 -21.78 -8.45 18.89
N THR A 147 -21.44 -7.23 18.46
CA THR A 147 -22.39 -6.32 17.77
C THR A 147 -22.89 -6.91 16.46
N TRP A 148 -22.00 -7.50 15.64
CA TRP A 148 -22.39 -8.16 14.39
C TRP A 148 -23.28 -9.38 14.63
N ALA A 149 -22.93 -10.23 15.60
CA ALA A 149 -23.75 -11.37 15.96
C ALA A 149 -25.13 -10.92 16.46
N GLN A 150 -25.17 -9.87 17.27
CA GLN A 150 -26.41 -9.27 17.76
C GLN A 150 -27.33 -8.85 16.62
N GLN A 151 -26.79 -8.21 15.58
CA GLN A 151 -27.53 -7.83 14.37
C GLN A 151 -28.05 -9.08 13.63
N CYS A 152 -27.17 -9.97 13.19
CA CYS A 152 -27.54 -11.18 12.43
C CYS A 152 -28.58 -12.05 13.16
N VAL A 153 -28.51 -12.15 14.49
CA VAL A 153 -29.47 -12.91 15.30
C VAL A 153 -30.80 -12.19 15.39
N THR A 154 -30.80 -10.86 15.51
CA THR A 154 -32.03 -10.06 15.52
C THR A 154 -32.75 -10.18 14.19
N ASP A 155 -32.01 -10.05 13.08
CA ASP A 155 -32.53 -10.17 11.72
C ASP A 155 -33.02 -11.60 11.43
N ALA A 156 -32.27 -12.64 11.82
CA ALA A 156 -32.67 -14.04 11.63
C ALA A 156 -33.95 -14.44 12.40
N ASN A 157 -34.39 -13.66 13.40
CA ASN A 157 -35.68 -13.86 14.06
C ASN A 157 -36.71 -12.76 13.70
N THR A 158 -36.45 -11.96 12.66
CA THR A 158 -37.34 -10.90 12.15
C THR A 158 -37.77 -11.22 10.72
N TYR A 159 -39.02 -11.63 10.54
CA TYR A 159 -39.57 -12.05 9.25
C TYR A 159 -41.10 -12.00 9.23
N ASP A 160 -41.70 -11.86 8.05
CA ASP A 160 -43.15 -11.75 7.88
C ASP A 160 -43.71 -12.77 6.88
N PHE A 161 -45.02 -13.06 6.99
CA PHE A 161 -45.72 -14.05 6.18
C PHE A 161 -45.70 -13.80 4.66
N VAL A 162 -45.34 -12.59 4.20
CA VAL A 162 -45.24 -12.24 2.77
C VAL A 162 -43.79 -12.32 2.28
N ASN A 163 -42.85 -11.72 3.02
CA ASN A 163 -41.47 -11.52 2.56
C ASN A 163 -40.45 -12.51 3.14
N PHE A 164 -40.87 -13.51 3.94
CA PHE A 164 -39.96 -14.45 4.62
C PHE A 164 -38.87 -15.03 3.71
N GLN A 165 -39.19 -15.36 2.44
CA GLN A 165 -38.21 -15.90 1.49
C GLN A 165 -37.06 -14.91 1.23
N LYS A 166 -37.38 -13.63 1.00
CA LYS A 166 -36.40 -12.57 0.75
C LYS A 166 -35.59 -12.27 2.01
N GLN A 167 -36.24 -12.18 3.17
CA GLN A 167 -35.60 -11.97 4.47
C GLN A 167 -34.62 -13.12 4.78
N PHE A 168 -35.03 -14.36 4.57
CA PHE A 168 -34.18 -15.54 4.78
C PHE A 168 -33.02 -15.58 3.79
N GLN A 169 -33.25 -15.26 2.51
CA GLN A 169 -32.18 -15.17 1.51
C GLN A 169 -31.14 -14.09 1.88
N GLN A 170 -31.58 -12.91 2.34
CA GLN A 170 -30.68 -11.84 2.81
C GLN A 170 -29.88 -12.28 4.04
N ASN A 171 -30.55 -12.87 5.03
CA ASN A 171 -29.94 -13.29 6.30
C ASN A 171 -29.01 -14.50 6.16
N SER A 172 -29.14 -15.29 5.07
CA SER A 172 -28.26 -16.45 4.81
C SER A 172 -26.77 -16.10 4.78
N GLN A 173 -26.42 -14.86 4.41
CA GLN A 173 -25.03 -14.34 4.39
C GLN A 173 -24.36 -14.36 5.77
N CYS A 174 -25.13 -14.35 6.86
CA CYS A 174 -24.59 -14.45 8.22
C CYS A 174 -24.12 -15.86 8.60
N PHE A 175 -24.46 -16.89 7.82
CA PHE A 175 -24.27 -18.30 8.15
C PHE A 175 -23.34 -19.04 7.19
N THR A 176 -22.64 -20.05 7.71
CA THR A 176 -21.97 -21.06 6.88
C THR A 176 -23.04 -21.95 6.28
N LYS A 177 -22.71 -22.72 5.23
CA LYS A 177 -23.63 -23.71 4.66
C LYS A 177 -24.20 -24.65 5.75
N ASP A 178 -23.32 -25.30 6.51
CA ASP A 178 -23.70 -26.18 7.62
C ASP A 178 -24.54 -25.46 8.70
N GLY A 179 -24.22 -24.19 8.98
CA GLY A 179 -24.91 -23.37 9.97
C GLY A 179 -26.31 -22.93 9.50
N TRP A 180 -26.47 -22.68 8.21
CA TRP A 180 -27.75 -22.36 7.57
C TRP A 180 -28.67 -23.57 7.56
N ASP A 181 -28.16 -24.75 7.16
CA ASP A 181 -28.93 -25.99 7.15
C ASP A 181 -29.42 -26.36 8.57
N GLN A 182 -28.57 -26.17 9.59
CA GLN A 182 -28.95 -26.31 11.00
C GLN A 182 -29.99 -25.28 11.45
N PHE A 183 -29.88 -24.02 11.02
CA PHE A 183 -30.86 -22.97 11.34
C PHE A 183 -32.22 -23.25 10.71
N MET A 184 -32.28 -23.59 9.42
CA MET A 184 -33.53 -23.94 8.73
C MET A 184 -34.19 -25.17 9.36
N THR A 185 -33.40 -26.22 9.65
CA THR A 185 -33.88 -27.41 10.39
C THR A 185 -34.46 -27.03 11.76
N ALA A 186 -33.87 -26.07 12.47
CA ALA A 186 -34.38 -25.59 13.75
C ALA A 186 -35.70 -24.81 13.61
N VAL A 187 -35.83 -23.95 12.59
CA VAL A 187 -37.05 -23.18 12.29
C VAL A 187 -38.19 -24.10 11.87
N GLU A 188 -37.93 -25.10 11.04
CA GLU A 188 -38.92 -26.10 10.63
C GLU A 188 -39.40 -26.95 11.81
N ARG A 189 -38.48 -27.48 12.64
CA ARG A 189 -38.84 -28.26 13.85
C ARG A 189 -39.61 -27.44 14.88
N ALA A 190 -39.38 -26.13 14.96
CA ALA A 190 -40.13 -25.26 15.85
C ALA A 190 -41.56 -24.96 15.35
N GLY A 191 -41.88 -25.23 14.08
CA GLY A 191 -43.17 -24.88 13.47
C GLY A 191 -43.45 -23.38 13.39
N SER A 192 -42.47 -22.53 13.73
CA SER A 192 -42.65 -21.08 13.84
C SER A 192 -42.88 -20.42 12.49
N LEU A 193 -42.22 -20.91 11.43
CA LEU A 193 -42.44 -20.45 10.06
C LEU A 193 -43.85 -20.81 9.55
N GLU A 194 -44.31 -22.04 9.79
CA GLU A 194 -45.65 -22.47 9.37
C GLU A 194 -46.75 -21.75 10.16
N THR A 195 -46.53 -21.48 11.45
CA THR A 195 -47.41 -20.62 12.25
C THR A 195 -47.49 -19.21 11.65
N VAL A 196 -46.33 -18.61 11.33
CA VAL A 196 -46.26 -17.28 10.72
C VAL A 196 -47.02 -17.21 9.39
N LYS A 197 -46.84 -18.20 8.51
CA LYS A 197 -47.57 -18.32 7.23
C LYS A 197 -49.08 -18.48 7.42
N THR A 198 -49.50 -19.48 8.20
CA THR A 198 -50.91 -19.87 8.36
C THR A 198 -51.73 -18.80 9.09
N GLN A 199 -51.15 -18.21 10.13
CA GLN A 199 -51.83 -17.18 10.94
C GLN A 199 -51.60 -15.75 10.42
N ARG A 200 -50.81 -15.54 9.37
CA ARG A 200 -50.45 -14.20 8.84
C ARG A 200 -49.86 -13.30 9.93
N LEU A 201 -48.75 -13.74 10.52
CA LEU A 201 -48.04 -13.02 11.57
C LEU A 201 -46.80 -12.31 11.02
N VAL A 202 -46.35 -11.31 11.76
CA VAL A 202 -45.03 -10.68 11.63
C VAL A 202 -44.24 -11.05 12.88
N ALA A 203 -43.09 -11.71 12.69
CA ALA A 203 -42.12 -11.98 13.75
C ALA A 203 -41.14 -10.81 13.82
N GLN A 204 -40.96 -10.25 15.01
CA GLN A 204 -39.98 -9.21 15.28
C GLN A 204 -39.06 -9.65 16.42
N GLY A 205 -37.79 -9.89 16.10
CA GLY A 205 -36.74 -10.11 17.09
C GLY A 205 -36.20 -8.79 17.62
N ILE A 206 -35.88 -8.74 18.92
CA ILE A 206 -35.06 -7.70 19.55
C ILE A 206 -34.09 -8.34 20.55
N ALA A 207 -32.89 -7.78 20.67
CA ALA A 207 -31.96 -8.21 21.72
C ALA A 207 -32.50 -7.83 23.10
N ALA A 208 -32.61 -8.80 24.00
CA ALA A 208 -33.17 -8.63 25.35
C ALA A 208 -32.11 -8.30 26.41
N GLY A 209 -30.84 -8.23 26.02
CA GLY A 209 -29.68 -8.00 26.87
C GLY A 209 -28.39 -8.06 26.05
N ALA A 210 -27.25 -7.89 26.73
CA ALA A 210 -25.94 -7.95 26.08
C ALA A 210 -25.61 -9.38 25.62
N SER A 211 -24.93 -9.49 24.47
CA SER A 211 -24.34 -10.74 24.01
C SER A 211 -23.00 -10.99 24.73
N VAL A 212 -22.73 -12.23 25.15
CA VAL A 212 -21.57 -12.59 26.00
C VAL A 212 -20.80 -13.74 25.37
N VAL A 213 -19.47 -13.68 25.40
CA VAL A 213 -18.60 -14.80 24.98
C VAL A 213 -18.47 -15.81 26.12
N LEU A 214 -19.03 -17.01 25.95
CA LEU A 214 -18.83 -18.14 26.87
C LEU A 214 -17.41 -18.71 26.76
N ARG A 215 -16.96 -18.96 25.53
CA ARG A 215 -15.66 -19.59 25.22
C ARG A 215 -15.10 -19.02 23.93
N LYS A 216 -13.76 -18.90 23.85
CA LYS A 216 -13.05 -18.58 22.61
C LYS A 216 -11.72 -19.32 22.56
N GLY A 217 -11.30 -19.70 21.36
CA GLY A 217 -10.02 -20.39 21.15
C GLY A 217 -9.97 -21.21 19.87
N LEU A 218 -8.89 -21.96 19.69
CA LEU A 218 -8.68 -22.79 18.50
C LEU A 218 -9.48 -24.10 18.59
N ARG A 219 -10.42 -24.33 17.66
CA ARG A 219 -11.08 -25.63 17.46
C ARG A 219 -10.78 -26.10 16.04
N ARG A 220 -10.24 -27.32 15.89
CA ARG A 220 -9.89 -27.93 14.58
C ARG A 220 -9.02 -27.02 13.67
N GLY A 221 -8.08 -26.27 14.26
CA GLY A 221 -7.20 -25.35 13.52
C GLY A 221 -7.82 -23.99 13.17
N VAL A 222 -9.07 -23.73 13.53
CA VAL A 222 -9.79 -22.48 13.24
C VAL A 222 -10.15 -21.76 14.54
N TYR A 223 -9.91 -20.45 14.62
CA TYR A 223 -10.33 -19.66 15.77
C TYR A 223 -11.86 -19.59 15.84
N THR A 224 -12.42 -19.96 16.98
CA THR A 224 -13.87 -20.15 17.18
C THR A 224 -14.32 -19.46 18.46
N TRP A 225 -15.49 -18.82 18.41
CA TRP A 225 -16.17 -18.22 19.56
C TRP A 225 -17.50 -18.96 19.81
N GLU A 226 -17.81 -19.16 21.07
CA GLU A 226 -19.07 -19.70 21.58
C GLU A 226 -19.70 -18.57 22.40
N ILE A 227 -20.83 -18.05 21.94
CA ILE A 227 -21.48 -16.86 22.52
C ILE A 227 -22.93 -17.16 22.89
N GLU A 228 -23.45 -16.43 23.87
CA GLU A 228 -24.86 -16.43 24.24
C GLU A 228 -25.48 -15.05 24.06
N GLN A 229 -26.68 -15.03 23.49
CA GLN A 229 -27.46 -13.81 23.29
C GLN A 229 -28.91 -14.04 23.70
N PRO A 230 -29.43 -13.29 24.69
CA PRO A 230 -30.85 -13.29 25.00
C PRO A 230 -31.62 -12.44 23.96
N VAL A 231 -32.68 -13.01 23.39
CA VAL A 231 -33.52 -12.41 22.35
C VAL A 231 -34.97 -12.49 22.79
N THR A 232 -35.73 -11.42 22.60
CA THR A 232 -37.20 -11.47 22.68
C THR A 232 -37.75 -11.44 21.25
N VAL A 233 -38.55 -12.43 20.89
CA VAL A 233 -39.24 -12.50 19.60
C VAL A 233 -40.72 -12.28 19.85
N THR A 234 -41.32 -11.30 19.18
CA THR A 234 -42.75 -11.01 19.28
C THR A 234 -43.42 -11.30 17.95
N TYR A 235 -44.44 -12.14 17.98
CA TYR A 235 -45.27 -12.50 16.83
C TYR A 235 -46.58 -11.73 16.89
N GLN A 236 -46.80 -10.81 15.96
CA GLN A 236 -47.99 -9.93 15.93
C GLN A 236 -48.79 -10.11 14.64
N GLY A 237 -50.12 -10.05 14.72
CA GLY A 237 -51.02 -10.10 13.55
C GLY A 237 -52.25 -10.99 13.75
N GLY A 238 -52.50 -11.90 12.81
CA GLY A 238 -53.71 -12.72 12.78
C GLY A 238 -54.75 -12.20 11.80
N GLN A 239 -55.70 -13.05 11.39
CA GLN A 239 -56.83 -12.66 10.52
C GLN A 239 -57.70 -11.52 11.09
N ALA A 240 -57.65 -11.31 12.42
CA ALA A 240 -58.33 -10.21 13.13
C ALA A 240 -57.36 -9.15 13.69
N GLY A 241 -56.05 -9.22 13.40
CA GLY A 241 -55.04 -8.25 13.84
C GLY A 241 -54.75 -8.16 15.35
N ARG A 242 -55.32 -9.07 16.17
CA ARG A 242 -55.28 -9.02 17.65
C ARG A 242 -54.35 -10.04 18.30
N THR A 243 -53.67 -10.88 17.52
CA THR A 243 -52.75 -11.89 18.05
C THR A 243 -51.42 -11.23 18.36
N SER A 244 -50.95 -11.34 19.60
CA SER A 244 -49.61 -10.93 20.01
C SER A 244 -49.04 -11.97 20.96
N ILE A 245 -47.97 -12.64 20.56
CA ILE A 245 -47.31 -13.69 21.34
C ILE A 245 -45.83 -13.31 21.49
N THR A 246 -45.37 -13.12 22.73
CA THR A 246 -43.98 -12.79 23.03
C THR A 246 -43.25 -14.00 23.59
N GLN A 247 -42.10 -14.36 23.00
CA GLN A 247 -41.24 -15.44 23.43
C GLN A 247 -39.85 -14.89 23.80
N LYS A 248 -39.30 -15.31 24.94
CA LYS A 248 -37.92 -15.03 25.34
C LYS A 248 -37.06 -16.26 25.05
N ILE A 249 -36.01 -16.10 24.26
CA ILE A 249 -35.18 -17.17 23.73
C ILE A 249 -33.71 -16.86 24.07
N LEU A 250 -33.01 -17.80 24.71
CA LEU A 250 -31.55 -17.72 24.87
C LEU A 250 -30.87 -18.43 23.70
N VAL A 251 -30.21 -17.65 22.84
CA VAL A 251 -29.61 -18.13 21.60
C VAL A 251 -28.10 -18.35 21.81
N THR A 252 -27.69 -19.61 21.86
CA THR A 252 -26.27 -20.00 21.92
C THR A 252 -25.74 -20.23 20.50
N LEU A 253 -24.60 -19.63 20.16
CA LEU A 253 -24.07 -19.56 18.80
C LEU A 253 -22.60 -19.95 18.78
N THR A 254 -22.19 -20.66 17.74
CA THR A 254 -20.78 -20.95 17.45
C THR A 254 -20.37 -20.19 16.20
N ILE A 255 -19.49 -19.21 16.34
CA ILE A 255 -18.94 -18.41 15.24
C ILE A 255 -17.54 -18.94 14.93
N SER A 256 -17.29 -19.28 13.68
CA SER A 256 -15.95 -19.70 13.22
C SER A 256 -15.33 -18.58 12.39
N ARG A 257 -14.02 -18.40 12.55
CA ARG A 257 -13.22 -17.57 11.65
C ARG A 257 -13.18 -18.23 10.27
N VAL A 258 -13.36 -17.46 9.21
CA VAL A 258 -13.26 -17.90 7.81
C VAL A 258 -12.22 -17.06 7.04
N PRO A 259 -11.81 -17.48 5.82
CA PRO A 259 -11.04 -16.64 4.92
C PRO A 259 -11.80 -15.36 4.52
N THR A 260 -11.08 -14.27 4.28
CA THR A 260 -11.67 -12.96 3.91
C THR A 260 -12.27 -12.91 2.51
N TYR A 261 -12.03 -13.92 1.67
CA TYR A 261 -12.69 -14.08 0.38
C TYR A 261 -14.09 -14.73 0.50
N GLU A 262 -14.43 -15.33 1.65
CA GLU A 262 -15.76 -15.92 1.92
C GLU A 262 -16.67 -14.97 2.69
N SER A 263 -16.09 -14.09 3.51
CA SER A 263 -16.77 -13.03 4.26
C SER A 263 -15.79 -11.88 4.47
N GLU A 264 -16.19 -10.64 4.14
CA GLU A 264 -15.32 -9.46 4.24
C GLU A 264 -14.77 -9.25 5.67
N GLU A 265 -15.55 -9.62 6.70
CA GLU A 265 -15.14 -9.52 8.11
C GLU A 265 -14.50 -10.81 8.65
N GLY A 266 -14.19 -11.79 7.80
CA GLY A 266 -13.46 -13.02 8.16
C GLY A 266 -14.13 -13.89 9.21
N LYS A 267 -15.45 -13.74 9.42
CA LYS A 267 -16.25 -14.43 10.44
C LYS A 267 -17.62 -14.80 9.88
N ILE A 268 -18.10 -15.98 10.23
CA ILE A 268 -19.42 -16.49 9.84
C ILE A 268 -19.99 -17.37 10.97
N MET A 269 -21.32 -17.40 11.16
CA MET A 269 -21.96 -18.33 12.11
C MET A 269 -21.88 -19.77 11.60
N SER A 270 -21.17 -20.62 12.34
CA SER A 270 -20.97 -22.04 12.03
C SER A 270 -22.11 -22.92 12.52
N ARG A 271 -22.70 -22.59 13.69
CA ARG A 271 -23.83 -23.33 14.30
C ARG A 271 -24.68 -22.41 15.18
N ARG A 272 -25.98 -22.68 15.25
CA ARG A 272 -26.89 -22.16 16.28
C ARG A 272 -27.32 -23.34 17.16
N ALA A 273 -26.81 -23.36 18.38
CA ALA A 273 -27.05 -24.43 19.35
C ALA A 273 -28.15 -24.02 20.34
N ASN A 274 -29.35 -23.73 19.84
CA ASN A 274 -30.61 -23.84 20.60
C ASN A 274 -31.81 -23.68 19.67
N ALA A 275 -32.55 -24.77 19.50
CA ALA A 275 -33.94 -24.77 19.07
C ALA A 275 -34.77 -25.15 20.29
N PHE A 276 -35.22 -24.15 21.07
CA PHE A 276 -36.13 -24.42 22.17
C PHE A 276 -37.49 -24.77 21.57
N VAL A 277 -37.91 -26.03 21.73
CA VAL A 277 -39.24 -26.50 21.33
C VAL A 277 -40.25 -25.84 22.26
N LEU A 278 -40.98 -24.85 21.76
CA LEU A 278 -42.22 -24.39 22.37
C LEU A 278 -43.36 -24.68 21.40
N LEU A 279 -44.19 -25.65 21.78
CA LEU A 279 -45.33 -26.14 21.02
C LEU A 279 -46.26 -25.00 20.58
N ILE A 280 -46.37 -24.78 19.27
CA ILE A 280 -47.56 -24.17 18.66
C ILE A 280 -48.35 -25.29 17.95
N ALA A 281 -48.69 -26.32 18.73
CA ALA A 281 -49.37 -27.52 18.23
C ALA A 281 -50.34 -28.14 19.25
N THR A 282 -51.05 -27.32 20.04
CA THR A 282 -52.28 -27.72 20.75
C THR A 282 -53.24 -26.54 20.83
N GLY A 283 -54.29 -26.58 20.00
CA GLY A 283 -55.55 -25.94 20.36
C GLY A 283 -56.42 -26.95 21.13
N LEU A 284 -57.23 -26.43 22.07
CA LEU A 284 -58.38 -27.11 22.70
C LEU A 284 -58.10 -28.26 23.70
N ALA A 285 -57.90 -27.90 24.97
CA ALA A 285 -58.53 -28.55 26.13
C ALA A 285 -58.53 -27.57 27.33
N PRO A 286 -59.57 -27.55 28.20
CA PRO A 286 -59.57 -26.69 29.37
C PRO A 286 -58.74 -27.30 30.51
N LEU A 287 -57.87 -26.49 31.13
CA LEU A 287 -57.29 -26.83 32.43
C LEU A 287 -58.12 -26.16 33.52
N CYS A 288 -58.67 -26.98 34.40
CA CYS A 288 -59.38 -26.56 35.61
C CYS A 288 -58.42 -26.64 36.82
N GLU A 289 -58.68 -25.80 37.83
CA GLU A 289 -58.09 -25.79 39.19
C GLU A 289 -56.56 -25.55 39.33
N ALA A 290 -56.07 -24.85 40.36
CA ALA A 290 -56.70 -23.94 41.34
C ALA A 290 -55.61 -23.15 42.12
N ALA A 291 -56.08 -22.17 42.92
CA ALA A 291 -55.46 -21.53 44.10
C ALA A 291 -54.97 -20.06 43.97
N ASP A 292 -55.83 -19.15 44.48
CA ASP A 292 -55.61 -17.88 45.21
C ASP A 292 -54.36 -17.00 44.96
N ALA A 293 -54.46 -15.66 44.85
CA ALA A 293 -55.25 -14.80 45.74
C ALA A 293 -55.56 -13.38 45.20
N GLY A 294 -56.74 -12.85 45.56
CA GLY A 294 -56.92 -11.44 45.97
C GLY A 294 -57.29 -10.34 44.94
N SER A 295 -58.58 -9.91 44.97
CA SER A 295 -59.08 -8.51 44.83
C SER A 295 -58.65 -7.66 43.61
N THR A 296 -59.44 -6.90 42.82
CA THR A 296 -60.86 -6.48 42.74
C THR A 296 -60.98 -5.63 41.43
N ALA A 297 -62.12 -5.31 40.79
CA ALA A 297 -63.56 -5.56 41.01
C ALA A 297 -64.30 -5.60 39.63
N GLN A 298 -65.50 -5.01 39.54
CA GLN A 298 -66.50 -5.10 38.44
C GLN A 298 -67.52 -3.93 38.58
N PRO A 299 -68.59 -3.79 37.75
CA PRO A 299 -68.80 -4.02 36.31
C PRO A 299 -69.47 -2.74 35.68
N PRO A 300 -70.44 -2.71 34.71
CA PRO A 300 -71.62 -3.58 34.48
C PRO A 300 -71.69 -4.25 33.08
N ALA A 301 -72.65 -5.18 32.94
CA ALA A 301 -72.93 -5.96 31.72
C ALA A 301 -74.42 -5.84 31.29
N GLN A 302 -74.76 -6.32 30.10
CA GLN A 302 -76.13 -6.67 29.68
C GLN A 302 -76.16 -8.00 28.89
N SER A 303 -77.35 -8.57 28.71
CA SER A 303 -77.61 -10.03 28.71
C SER A 303 -78.64 -10.52 27.67
N ALA A 304 -78.54 -11.78 27.21
CA ALA A 304 -79.62 -12.71 26.81
C ALA A 304 -78.98 -14.06 26.35
N GLN A 305 -79.32 -15.24 26.90
CA GLN A 305 -80.46 -16.14 26.55
C GLN A 305 -80.49 -16.57 25.05
N GLY A 306 -80.67 -17.82 24.63
CA GLY A 306 -80.92 -19.10 25.31
C GLY A 306 -81.95 -19.97 24.54
N GLY A 307 -81.65 -21.21 24.15
CA GLY A 307 -82.60 -22.07 23.40
C GLY A 307 -82.08 -23.49 23.04
N GLN A 308 -82.95 -24.50 23.16
CA GLN A 308 -82.61 -25.95 23.05
C GLN A 308 -83.03 -26.59 21.71
N ILE A 309 -82.53 -27.82 21.47
CA ILE A 309 -82.72 -28.65 20.26
C ILE A 309 -83.86 -29.68 20.44
N PRO A 310 -84.77 -29.84 19.46
CA PRO A 310 -85.64 -31.03 19.32
C PRO A 310 -85.13 -32.09 18.31
N PRO A 311 -85.66 -33.34 18.34
CA PRO A 311 -85.04 -34.53 17.74
C PRO A 311 -85.39 -34.81 16.25
N PRO A 312 -84.75 -35.80 15.59
CA PRO A 312 -84.80 -35.96 14.13
C PRO A 312 -85.86 -36.94 13.60
N GLY A 313 -86.34 -36.70 12.38
CA GLY A 313 -86.83 -37.77 11.50
C GLY A 313 -88.00 -37.40 10.56
N THR A 314 -87.71 -37.21 9.26
CA THR A 314 -88.45 -37.76 8.09
C THR A 314 -87.82 -37.26 6.76
N PRO A 315 -87.98 -37.99 5.63
CA PRO A 315 -87.10 -37.83 4.47
C PRO A 315 -87.52 -36.73 3.49
N ILE A 316 -86.51 -36.07 2.88
CA ILE A 316 -86.69 -35.02 1.87
C ILE A 316 -86.85 -35.68 0.47
N PRO A 317 -87.81 -35.24 -0.38
CA PRO A 317 -87.96 -35.77 -1.74
C PRO A 317 -86.77 -35.50 -2.67
N ASN A 318 -86.66 -36.33 -3.72
CA ASN A 318 -85.60 -36.30 -4.72
C ASN A 318 -85.64 -35.01 -5.59
N LEU A 319 -84.57 -34.21 -5.59
CA LEU A 319 -84.42 -33.05 -6.48
C LEU A 319 -83.76 -33.43 -7.83
N PRO A 320 -84.03 -32.71 -8.93
CA PRO A 320 -83.44 -33.02 -10.23
C PRO A 320 -81.92 -32.77 -10.26
N LYS A 321 -81.17 -33.64 -10.97
CA LYS A 321 -79.75 -33.40 -11.25
C LYS A 321 -79.59 -32.21 -12.21
N LEU A 322 -78.85 -31.20 -11.78
CA LEU A 322 -78.42 -30.10 -12.65
C LEU A 322 -77.52 -30.61 -13.78
N PRO A 323 -77.60 -30.05 -15.01
CA PRO A 323 -76.72 -30.44 -16.11
C PRO A 323 -75.26 -30.10 -15.81
N GLY A 324 -74.33 -30.91 -16.32
CA GLY A 324 -72.90 -30.66 -16.17
C GLY A 324 -72.49 -29.32 -16.79
N VAL A 325 -72.02 -28.39 -15.97
CA VAL A 325 -71.52 -27.10 -16.46
C VAL A 325 -70.27 -27.34 -17.29
N ASN A 326 -70.31 -26.95 -18.56
CA ASN A 326 -69.20 -27.11 -19.50
C ASN A 326 -67.94 -26.43 -18.94
N SER A 327 -66.95 -27.24 -18.56
CA SER A 327 -65.63 -26.75 -18.11
C SER A 327 -64.92 -25.91 -19.18
N ALA A 328 -65.28 -26.11 -20.46
CA ALA A 328 -64.90 -25.23 -21.56
C ALA A 328 -65.47 -23.80 -21.42
N ALA A 329 -66.76 -23.65 -21.11
CA ALA A 329 -67.39 -22.34 -20.95
C ALA A 329 -66.88 -21.60 -19.70
N PHE A 330 -66.64 -22.32 -18.60
CA PHE A 330 -66.01 -21.74 -17.41
C PHE A 330 -64.55 -21.33 -17.67
N LYS A 331 -63.77 -22.15 -18.40
CA LYS A 331 -62.43 -21.78 -18.84
C LYS A 331 -62.42 -20.52 -19.71
N GLN A 332 -63.29 -20.48 -20.72
CA GLN A 332 -63.37 -19.38 -21.66
C GLN A 332 -63.72 -18.06 -20.95
N VAL A 333 -64.72 -18.06 -20.04
CA VAL A 333 -65.02 -16.90 -19.19
C VAL A 333 -63.87 -16.57 -18.23
N SER A 334 -63.11 -17.56 -17.73
CA SER A 334 -61.93 -17.29 -16.89
C SER A 334 -60.74 -16.71 -17.66
N GLU A 335 -60.56 -17.11 -18.93
CA GLU A 335 -59.54 -16.59 -19.84
C GLU A 335 -59.89 -15.15 -20.28
N ASP A 336 -61.17 -14.89 -20.59
CA ASP A 336 -61.70 -13.55 -20.92
C ASP A 336 -61.72 -12.60 -19.71
N ALA A 337 -61.85 -13.11 -18.47
CA ALA A 337 -61.89 -12.31 -17.25
C ALA A 337 -60.52 -12.09 -16.57
N THR A 338 -59.47 -12.81 -16.97
CA THR A 338 -58.10 -12.53 -16.51
C THR A 338 -57.46 -11.41 -17.34
N PRO A 339 -57.03 -10.28 -16.75
CA PRO A 339 -56.56 -9.12 -17.51
C PRO A 339 -55.25 -9.36 -18.30
N LEU A 340 -54.51 -10.44 -18.01
CA LEU A 340 -53.34 -10.89 -18.77
C LEU A 340 -53.23 -12.43 -18.73
N SER A 341 -52.98 -13.05 -19.88
CA SER A 341 -52.72 -14.49 -19.99
C SER A 341 -51.32 -14.87 -19.46
N PRO A 342 -51.05 -16.17 -19.14
CA PRO A 342 -49.73 -16.59 -18.66
C PRO A 342 -48.57 -16.24 -19.59
N ASP A 343 -48.77 -16.26 -20.91
CA ASP A 343 -47.73 -15.89 -21.88
C ASP A 343 -47.60 -14.38 -22.06
N GLN A 344 -48.68 -13.61 -21.87
CA GLN A 344 -48.59 -12.16 -21.73
C GLN A 344 -47.85 -11.77 -20.44
N ILE A 345 -48.03 -12.49 -19.33
CA ILE A 345 -47.28 -12.27 -18.08
C ILE A 345 -45.79 -12.59 -18.27
N LYS A 346 -45.44 -13.68 -18.96
CA LYS A 346 -44.04 -13.98 -19.32
C LYS A 346 -43.44 -12.91 -20.22
N THR A 347 -44.19 -12.44 -21.21
CA THR A 347 -43.75 -11.39 -22.15
C THR A 347 -43.59 -10.05 -21.44
N LEU A 348 -44.50 -9.69 -20.55
CA LEU A 348 -44.41 -8.48 -19.73
C LEU A 348 -43.23 -8.57 -18.76
N ARG A 349 -43.02 -9.70 -18.09
CA ARG A 349 -41.81 -9.94 -17.28
C ARG A 349 -40.55 -9.81 -18.11
N LYS A 350 -40.50 -10.41 -19.30
CA LYS A 350 -39.35 -10.26 -20.20
C LYS A 350 -39.11 -8.80 -20.61
N LEU A 351 -40.16 -8.04 -20.91
CA LEU A 351 -40.06 -6.61 -21.21
C LEU A 351 -39.58 -5.78 -20.00
N VAL A 352 -40.02 -6.13 -18.79
CA VAL A 352 -39.53 -5.50 -17.55
C VAL A 352 -38.08 -5.90 -17.27
N ASP A 353 -37.72 -7.18 -17.36
CA ASP A 353 -36.35 -7.68 -17.18
C ASP A 353 -35.39 -7.08 -18.23
N ASP A 354 -35.80 -6.97 -19.50
CA ASP A 354 -35.01 -6.36 -20.57
C ASP A 354 -34.91 -4.83 -20.39
N ALA A 355 -35.95 -4.16 -19.86
CA ALA A 355 -35.91 -2.73 -19.52
C ALA A 355 -35.04 -2.45 -18.29
N GLU A 356 -35.16 -3.25 -17.23
CA GLU A 356 -34.29 -3.17 -16.04
C GLU A 356 -32.83 -3.47 -16.41
N ARG A 357 -32.59 -4.46 -17.29
CA ARG A 357 -31.26 -4.76 -17.82
C ARG A 357 -30.71 -3.63 -18.70
N ALA A 358 -31.54 -2.98 -19.50
CA ALA A 358 -31.13 -1.82 -20.31
C ALA A 358 -30.86 -0.58 -19.44
N ALA A 359 -31.65 -0.35 -18.39
CA ALA A 359 -31.45 0.73 -17.43
C ALA A 359 -30.25 0.50 -16.51
N SER A 360 -29.96 -0.76 -16.17
CA SER A 360 -28.81 -1.19 -15.35
C SER A 360 -27.57 -1.51 -16.18
N ALA A 361 -27.64 -1.40 -17.51
CA ALA A 361 -26.49 -1.62 -18.37
C ALA A 361 -25.42 -0.56 -18.02
N PRO A 362 -24.17 -0.97 -17.72
CA PRO A 362 -23.13 0.00 -17.41
C PRO A 362 -22.91 0.96 -18.60
N PRO A 363 -22.38 2.18 -18.35
CA PRO A 363 -21.94 3.06 -19.42
C PRO A 363 -21.12 2.32 -20.48
N ARG A 364 -21.18 2.80 -21.72
CA ARG A 364 -20.72 2.18 -22.99
C ARG A 364 -19.34 1.47 -22.98
N PHE A 365 -18.52 1.71 -21.96
CA PHE A 365 -17.31 0.98 -21.58
C PHE A 365 -17.06 1.19 -20.08
N ILE A 366 -16.36 0.25 -19.43
CA ILE A 366 -15.82 0.43 -18.08
C ILE A 366 -14.47 1.16 -18.22
N PRO A 367 -14.22 2.28 -17.50
CA PRO A 367 -12.95 2.99 -17.58
C PRO A 367 -11.85 2.21 -16.84
N LYS A 368 -10.62 2.29 -17.34
CA LYS A 368 -9.47 1.71 -16.65
C LYS A 368 -9.08 2.59 -15.45
N PRO A 369 -9.01 2.05 -14.22
CA PRO A 369 -8.57 2.80 -13.06
C PRO A 369 -7.07 3.03 -13.10
N VAL A 370 -6.64 4.26 -12.88
CA VAL A 370 -5.23 4.65 -12.81
C VAL A 370 -4.98 5.56 -11.61
N SER A 371 -3.74 5.61 -11.15
CA SER A 371 -3.26 6.60 -10.19
C SER A 371 -2.27 7.50 -10.92
N SER A 372 -2.49 8.80 -10.89
CA SER A 372 -1.65 9.81 -11.54
C SER A 372 -1.01 10.71 -10.48
N SER A 373 0.17 11.25 -10.79
CA SER A 373 0.74 12.36 -10.04
C SER A 373 0.99 13.51 -11.00
N VAL A 374 0.54 14.68 -10.57
CA VAL A 374 0.55 15.91 -11.35
C VAL A 374 1.35 16.91 -10.54
N THR A 375 2.32 17.57 -11.16
CA THR A 375 3.05 18.66 -10.53
C THR A 375 2.47 19.98 -11.03
N VAL A 376 2.13 20.89 -10.12
CA VAL A 376 1.44 22.13 -10.45
C VAL A 376 2.28 23.32 -10.01
N SER A 377 2.44 24.28 -10.92
CA SER A 377 3.06 25.57 -10.64
C SER A 377 2.03 26.59 -10.18
N LEU A 378 2.48 27.60 -9.44
CA LEU A 378 1.68 28.75 -9.03
C LEU A 378 1.84 29.95 -10.01
N MET A 379 2.51 29.73 -11.14
CA MET A 379 2.75 30.75 -12.15
C MET A 379 1.46 31.09 -12.94
N PRO A 380 1.04 32.36 -13.01
CA PRO A 380 -0.07 32.77 -13.87
C PRO A 380 0.22 32.47 -15.35
N GLY A 381 -0.69 31.72 -16.00
CA GLY A 381 -0.62 31.43 -17.44
C GLY A 381 -0.18 30.00 -17.82
N GLU A 382 0.19 29.15 -16.87
CA GLU A 382 0.40 27.72 -17.17
C GLU A 382 -0.93 27.00 -17.41
N THR A 383 -0.99 26.06 -18.36
CA THR A 383 -2.23 25.33 -18.67
C THR A 383 -2.66 24.45 -17.48
N PRO A 384 -3.87 24.65 -16.92
CA PRO A 384 -4.32 23.88 -15.76
C PRO A 384 -4.34 22.37 -16.04
N PRO A 385 -3.82 21.54 -15.13
CA PRO A 385 -3.81 20.10 -15.31
C PRO A 385 -5.22 19.51 -15.29
N VAL A 386 -5.38 18.37 -15.99
CA VAL A 386 -6.65 17.66 -16.12
C VAL A 386 -6.69 16.46 -15.15
N ALA A 387 -7.73 16.41 -14.31
CA ALA A 387 -8.12 15.22 -13.57
C ALA A 387 -9.27 14.51 -14.31
N ARG A 388 -9.09 13.23 -14.65
CA ARG A 388 -10.09 12.45 -15.40
C ARG A 388 -11.01 11.71 -14.44
N LEU A 389 -12.28 12.08 -14.47
CA LEU A 389 -13.32 11.54 -13.63
C LEU A 389 -14.20 10.56 -14.42
N PHE A 390 -15.07 9.83 -13.74
CA PHE A 390 -16.10 9.01 -14.39
C PHE A 390 -17.32 8.88 -13.49
N SER A 391 -18.52 8.78 -14.08
CA SER A 391 -19.76 8.59 -13.32
C SER A 391 -19.71 7.30 -12.49
N ASN A 392 -20.24 7.35 -11.27
CA ASN A 392 -20.20 6.27 -10.27
C ASN A 392 -18.79 5.92 -9.72
N TYR A 393 -17.76 6.73 -9.98
CA TYR A 393 -16.45 6.61 -9.34
C TYR A 393 -16.11 7.87 -8.52
N VAL A 394 -15.40 7.65 -7.41
CA VAL A 394 -14.90 8.73 -6.54
C VAL A 394 -13.39 8.87 -6.72
N SER A 395 -12.97 10.01 -7.27
CA SER A 395 -11.57 10.37 -7.41
C SER A 395 -11.09 11.10 -6.15
N ASN A 396 -9.96 10.66 -5.58
CA ASN A 396 -9.35 11.26 -4.41
C ASN A 396 -8.16 12.13 -4.86
N ILE A 397 -8.27 13.45 -4.72
CA ILE A 397 -7.17 14.37 -5.00
C ILE A 397 -6.43 14.66 -3.70
N LEU A 398 -5.12 14.40 -3.69
CA LEU A 398 -4.23 14.58 -2.54
C LEU A 398 -3.30 15.76 -2.81
N PHE A 399 -3.26 16.73 -1.91
CA PHE A 399 -2.36 17.88 -2.01
C PHE A 399 -1.12 17.67 -1.14
N VAL A 400 0.05 17.80 -1.76
CA VAL A 400 1.36 17.68 -1.11
C VAL A 400 2.34 18.73 -1.62
N ASP A 401 3.33 19.06 -0.79
CA ASP A 401 4.44 19.95 -1.16
C ASP A 401 5.49 19.23 -2.04
N GLN A 402 6.56 19.92 -2.44
CA GLN A 402 7.63 19.32 -3.26
C GLN A 402 8.37 18.15 -2.59
N VAL A 403 8.33 18.07 -1.25
CA VAL A 403 9.03 17.07 -0.42
C VAL A 403 8.09 15.91 -0.05
N GLY A 404 6.78 16.07 -0.24
CA GLY A 404 5.74 15.08 0.04
C GLY A 404 4.98 15.32 1.35
N ASN A 405 5.16 16.46 2.01
CA ASN A 405 4.36 16.82 3.20
C ASN A 405 2.93 17.17 2.77
N PRO A 406 1.90 16.80 3.57
CA PRO A 406 0.51 17.12 3.26
C PRO A 406 0.24 18.63 3.34
N LEU A 407 -0.42 19.19 2.32
CA LEU A 407 -0.91 20.57 2.33
C LEU A 407 -2.41 20.58 2.67
N ILE A 408 -2.79 21.31 3.72
CA ILE A 408 -4.17 21.38 4.18
C ILE A 408 -5.00 22.24 3.23
N VAL A 409 -6.18 21.74 2.84
CA VAL A 409 -7.16 22.48 2.05
C VAL A 409 -8.00 23.36 2.97
N THR A 410 -8.01 24.66 2.69
CA THR A 410 -8.78 25.65 3.45
C THR A 410 -10.16 25.91 2.85
N ASP A 411 -10.24 25.98 1.52
CA ASP A 411 -11.47 26.22 0.78
C ASP A 411 -11.43 25.57 -0.62
N VAL A 412 -12.60 25.26 -1.18
CA VAL A 412 -12.74 24.65 -2.52
C VAL A 412 -13.95 25.22 -3.24
N ASP A 413 -13.70 25.96 -4.31
CA ASP A 413 -14.72 26.38 -5.27
C ASP A 413 -14.78 25.40 -6.44
N SER A 414 -15.96 25.18 -7.01
CA SER A 414 -16.20 24.32 -8.16
C SER A 414 -16.97 25.05 -9.26
N GLY A 415 -16.26 25.37 -10.34
CA GLY A 415 -16.85 25.82 -11.60
C GLY A 415 -17.70 24.70 -12.19
N GLY A 416 -19.02 24.79 -11.99
CA GLY A 416 -19.99 23.75 -12.34
C GLY A 416 -20.49 22.90 -11.17
N ALA A 417 -20.76 23.51 -10.00
CA ALA A 417 -21.32 22.84 -8.81
C ALA A 417 -22.57 21.96 -9.05
N SER A 418 -23.33 22.22 -10.12
CA SER A 418 -24.45 21.38 -10.55
C SER A 418 -24.01 20.02 -11.12
N ALA A 419 -22.83 19.94 -11.75
CA ALA A 419 -22.33 18.75 -12.45
C ALA A 419 -21.40 17.86 -11.61
N PHE A 420 -20.81 18.40 -10.54
CA PHE A 420 -19.88 17.67 -9.67
C PHE A 420 -20.36 17.65 -8.21
N THR A 421 -19.91 16.65 -7.46
CA THR A 421 -20.02 16.58 -6.00
C THR A 421 -18.62 16.67 -5.44
N VAL A 422 -18.35 17.71 -4.66
CA VAL A 422 -17.09 17.94 -3.95
C VAL A 422 -17.32 17.61 -2.47
N THR A 423 -16.41 16.87 -1.85
CA THR A 423 -16.46 16.60 -0.42
C THR A 423 -15.05 16.63 0.16
N LEU A 424 -14.78 17.61 1.01
CA LEU A 424 -13.59 17.59 1.86
C LEU A 424 -13.79 16.50 2.93
N ALA A 425 -12.73 15.76 3.26
CA ALA A 425 -12.79 14.75 4.31
C ALA A 425 -12.83 15.38 5.71
N GLN A 426 -13.99 15.95 6.09
CA GLN A 426 -14.22 16.49 7.42
C GLN A 426 -14.20 15.36 8.46
N GLY A 427 -13.26 15.44 9.41
CA GLY A 427 -13.05 14.39 10.42
C GLY A 427 -11.75 14.53 11.22
N ALA A 428 -10.72 15.17 10.65
CA ALA A 428 -9.54 15.59 11.39
C ALA A 428 -9.74 16.99 11.99
N LYS A 429 -9.34 17.19 13.25
CA LYS A 429 -9.39 18.49 13.96
C LYS A 429 -8.36 19.53 13.44
N GLN A 430 -7.77 19.29 12.27
CA GLN A 430 -6.66 20.05 11.67
C GLN A 430 -6.81 20.20 10.14
N GLY A 431 -8.05 20.19 9.62
CA GLY A 431 -8.32 20.23 8.18
C GLY A 431 -7.98 18.94 7.44
N SER A 432 -8.13 18.95 6.11
CA SER A 432 -7.89 17.78 5.25
C SER A 432 -6.97 18.16 4.09
N ASN A 433 -5.98 17.33 3.79
CA ASN A 433 -5.19 17.43 2.55
C ASN A 433 -5.80 16.64 1.37
N VAL A 434 -7.02 16.12 1.55
CA VAL A 434 -7.74 15.27 0.60
C VAL A 434 -9.08 15.89 0.21
N ILE A 435 -9.33 15.98 -1.09
CA ILE A 435 -10.63 16.30 -1.68
C ILE A 435 -11.17 15.05 -2.38
N LYS A 436 -12.44 14.72 -2.15
CA LYS A 436 -13.16 13.70 -2.91
C LYS A 436 -14.02 14.38 -3.97
N LEU A 437 -13.91 13.90 -5.21
CA LEU A 437 -14.67 14.37 -6.37
C LEU A 437 -15.45 13.22 -6.97
N SER A 438 -16.73 13.45 -7.26
CA SER A 438 -17.59 12.53 -8.02
C SER A 438 -18.43 13.33 -9.02
N PRO A 439 -18.35 13.07 -10.33
CA PRO A 439 -19.24 13.69 -11.31
C PRO A 439 -20.65 13.09 -11.18
N LYS A 440 -21.68 13.92 -11.40
CA LYS A 440 -23.10 13.51 -11.40
C LYS A 440 -23.58 13.04 -12.78
N SER A 441 -22.80 13.27 -13.83
CA SER A 441 -23.08 12.88 -15.22
C SER A 441 -21.88 12.17 -15.85
N THR A 442 -22.13 11.23 -16.76
CA THR A 442 -21.09 10.52 -17.52
C THR A 442 -20.25 11.47 -18.37
N TYR A 443 -20.87 12.51 -18.94
CA TYR A 443 -20.17 13.58 -19.65
C TYR A 443 -20.40 14.90 -18.89
N ALA A 444 -19.36 15.32 -18.18
CA ALA A 444 -19.32 16.53 -17.38
C ALA A 444 -17.94 17.15 -17.55
N MET A 445 -17.89 18.47 -17.74
CA MET A 445 -16.65 19.25 -17.80
C MET A 445 -16.81 20.47 -16.91
N GLY A 446 -15.70 20.88 -16.29
CA GLY A 446 -15.66 22.04 -15.40
C GLY A 446 -14.26 22.20 -14.80
N ASN A 447 -14.16 22.93 -13.71
CA ASN A 447 -12.91 23.13 -12.99
C ASN A 447 -13.16 23.25 -11.48
N ILE A 448 -12.10 23.07 -10.70
CA ILE A 448 -12.09 23.44 -9.28
C ILE A 448 -10.95 24.42 -9.02
N SER A 449 -11.16 25.29 -8.04
CA SER A 449 -10.16 26.20 -7.49
C SER A 449 -9.96 25.82 -6.02
N VAL A 450 -8.75 25.45 -5.63
CA VAL A 450 -8.44 24.91 -4.31
C VAL A 450 -7.51 25.87 -3.58
N SER A 451 -8.00 26.43 -2.48
CA SER A 451 -7.20 27.23 -1.56
C SER A 451 -6.50 26.31 -0.57
N LEU A 452 -5.21 26.53 -0.34
CA LEU A 452 -4.35 25.71 0.51
C LEU A 452 -3.72 26.55 1.63
N GLU A 453 -3.58 25.97 2.81
CA GLU A 453 -2.96 26.63 3.97
C GLU A 453 -1.48 26.95 3.68
N GLY A 454 -1.09 28.21 3.89
CA GLY A 454 0.27 28.68 3.61
C GLY A 454 0.59 28.91 2.12
N VAL A 455 -0.40 28.83 1.22
CA VAL A 455 -0.22 29.05 -0.22
C VAL A 455 -1.01 30.29 -0.66
N ALA A 456 -0.32 31.31 -1.16
CA ALA A 456 -0.93 32.60 -1.49
C ALA A 456 -1.82 32.59 -2.75
N SER A 457 -1.64 31.61 -3.64
CA SER A 457 -2.40 31.48 -4.90
C SER A 457 -3.16 30.16 -4.93
N PRO A 458 -4.47 30.15 -5.25
CA PRO A 458 -5.26 28.93 -5.30
C PRO A 458 -4.85 28.05 -6.50
N VAL A 459 -4.90 26.74 -6.29
CA VAL A 459 -4.54 25.73 -7.29
C VAL A 459 -5.77 25.37 -8.12
N SER A 460 -5.73 25.64 -9.42
CA SER A 460 -6.83 25.30 -10.34
C SER A 460 -6.59 23.97 -11.05
N LEU A 461 -7.63 23.14 -11.14
CA LEU A 461 -7.63 21.84 -11.83
C LEU A 461 -8.82 21.77 -12.78
N THR A 462 -8.60 21.31 -14.02
CA THR A 462 -9.68 21.02 -14.97
C THR A 462 -10.24 19.61 -14.72
N LEU A 463 -11.57 19.49 -14.66
CA LEU A 463 -12.28 18.23 -14.45
C LEU A 463 -12.92 17.79 -15.76
N VAL A 464 -12.66 16.54 -16.19
CA VAL A 464 -13.26 15.96 -17.40
C VAL A 464 -13.77 14.55 -17.10
N SER A 465 -15.07 14.31 -17.31
CA SER A 465 -15.72 13.00 -17.15
C SER A 465 -15.98 12.31 -18.49
N GLY A 466 -15.98 10.99 -18.49
CA GLY A 466 -16.36 10.16 -19.65
C GLY A 466 -15.18 9.68 -20.50
N GLN A 467 -13.96 9.73 -19.97
CA GLN A 467 -12.74 9.21 -20.61
C GLN A 467 -12.61 7.69 -20.42
N ARG A 468 -11.82 7.02 -21.27
CA ARG A 468 -11.51 5.58 -21.16
C ARG A 468 -10.63 5.20 -19.97
N GLU A 469 -10.01 6.18 -19.33
CA GLU A 469 -9.26 6.03 -18.08
C GLU A 469 -9.83 6.97 -17.03
N VAL A 470 -9.84 6.52 -15.77
CA VAL A 470 -10.32 7.29 -14.62
C VAL A 470 -9.24 7.35 -13.55
N ASP A 471 -8.94 8.55 -13.07
CA ASP A 471 -7.94 8.77 -12.03
C ASP A 471 -8.59 8.53 -10.65
N TYR A 472 -8.37 7.36 -10.05
CA TYR A 472 -8.86 7.03 -8.69
C TYR A 472 -8.16 7.86 -7.60
N ARG A 473 -6.89 8.18 -7.86
CA ARG A 473 -6.03 8.98 -7.00
C ARG A 473 -5.20 9.91 -7.87
N VAL A 474 -5.24 11.20 -7.55
CA VAL A 474 -4.40 12.24 -8.17
C VAL A 474 -3.53 12.86 -7.09
N ASP A 475 -2.23 12.61 -7.14
CA ASP A 475 -1.26 13.22 -6.23
C ASP A 475 -0.77 14.55 -6.82
N VAL A 476 -1.35 15.65 -6.35
CA VAL A 476 -1.05 17.03 -6.75
C VAL A 476 0.12 17.56 -5.93
N ARG A 477 1.27 17.71 -6.58
CA ARG A 477 2.50 18.26 -6.00
C ARG A 477 2.59 19.74 -6.31
N VAL A 478 2.42 20.60 -5.31
CA VAL A 478 2.47 22.06 -5.50
C VAL A 478 3.92 22.54 -5.44
N ARG A 479 4.40 23.22 -6.48
CA ARG A 479 5.74 23.81 -6.52
C ARG A 479 5.81 25.14 -5.78
N GLY A 480 6.98 25.44 -5.20
CA GLY A 480 7.22 26.69 -4.46
C GLY A 480 6.76 26.68 -3.01
N VAL A 481 5.94 25.69 -2.62
CA VAL A 481 5.51 25.47 -1.23
C VAL A 481 6.46 24.45 -0.59
N GLY A 482 6.89 24.74 0.64
CA GLY A 482 7.67 23.83 1.47
C GLY A 482 7.30 24.03 2.93
N ALA A 483 7.07 22.95 3.66
CA ALA A 483 6.53 23.02 5.01
C ALA A 483 7.42 23.80 5.99
N SER A 484 6.86 24.88 6.55
CA SER A 484 7.30 25.49 7.82
C SER A 484 7.02 24.55 8.99
N ALA A 485 7.68 23.38 9.05
CA ALA A 485 7.68 22.50 10.22
C ALA A 485 8.90 21.56 10.20
N ARG A 486 9.74 21.65 11.24
CA ARG A 486 10.98 20.88 11.43
C ARG A 486 12.14 21.20 10.47
N SER A 487 12.35 22.48 10.20
CA SER A 487 13.73 22.96 10.25
C SER A 487 14.27 22.67 11.66
N SER A 488 15.40 21.97 11.74
CA SER A 488 16.19 21.91 12.97
C SER A 488 16.69 23.33 13.25
N GLY A 489 16.05 24.00 14.20
CA GLY A 489 16.25 25.42 14.43
C GLY A 489 17.67 25.75 14.87
N PHE A 490 18.46 26.31 13.96
CA PHE A 490 19.19 27.52 14.29
C PHE A 490 18.18 28.57 14.80
N PRO A 491 18.52 29.38 15.82
CA PRO A 491 17.55 30.22 16.50
C PRO A 491 16.88 31.21 15.53
N LEU A 492 15.56 31.36 15.67
CA LEU A 492 14.77 32.36 14.96
C LEU A 492 15.35 33.77 15.21
N PRO A 493 15.66 34.56 14.17
CA PRO A 493 15.97 35.97 14.33
C PRO A 493 14.75 36.73 14.88
N ALA A 494 15.00 37.88 15.49
CA ALA A 494 13.97 38.71 16.12
C ALA A 494 12.92 39.25 15.12
N ALA A 495 11.83 39.79 15.68
CA ALA A 495 10.65 40.31 14.99
C ALA A 495 10.94 41.05 13.67
N ALA A 496 10.04 40.87 12.70
CA ALA A 496 10.16 41.38 11.33
C ALA A 496 10.60 42.85 11.27
N ASN A 497 11.84 43.07 10.84
CA ASN A 497 12.42 44.39 10.61
C ASN A 497 11.65 45.09 9.46
N PRO A 498 10.96 46.22 9.70
CA PRO A 498 10.14 46.87 8.67
C PRO A 498 10.96 47.40 7.48
N ALA A 499 12.26 47.65 7.67
CA ALA A 499 13.16 48.05 6.57
C ALA A 499 13.33 46.94 5.52
N MET A 500 13.28 45.67 5.93
CA MET A 500 13.43 44.53 5.01
C MET A 500 12.17 44.30 4.16
N GLN A 501 11.00 44.74 4.63
CA GLN A 501 9.73 44.56 3.91
C GLN A 501 9.67 45.46 2.67
N GLY A 502 10.06 46.74 2.77
CA GLY A 502 10.22 47.61 1.60
C GLY A 502 11.29 47.09 0.62
N MET A 503 12.39 46.54 1.13
CA MET A 503 13.43 45.92 0.30
C MET A 503 12.94 44.68 -0.45
N LEU A 504 12.02 43.87 0.09
CA LEU A 504 11.41 42.75 -0.64
C LEU A 504 10.65 43.24 -1.88
N GLU A 505 9.92 44.35 -1.72
CA GLU A 505 9.18 45.06 -2.77
C GLU A 505 10.12 45.82 -3.75
N GLY A 506 11.43 45.82 -3.50
CA GLY A 506 12.45 46.46 -4.34
C GLY A 506 12.69 47.94 -4.05
N VAL A 507 12.07 48.49 -2.99
CA VAL A 507 12.23 49.88 -2.57
C VAL A 507 13.28 49.95 -1.45
N ALA A 508 14.39 50.63 -1.72
CA ALA A 508 15.44 50.83 -0.73
C ALA A 508 15.02 51.92 0.29
N PRO A 509 15.20 51.72 1.62
CA PRO A 509 14.77 52.69 2.62
C PRO A 509 15.65 53.95 2.63
N ASP A 510 15.10 55.05 3.12
CA ASP A 510 15.77 56.34 3.19
C ASP A 510 17.11 56.26 3.94
N GLY A 511 18.18 56.77 3.29
CA GLY A 511 19.54 56.71 3.82
C GLY A 511 20.30 55.40 3.56
N SER A 512 19.80 54.54 2.66
CA SER A 512 20.57 53.40 2.14
C SER A 512 21.43 53.75 0.92
N ARG A 513 22.54 53.04 0.72
CA ARG A 513 23.43 53.13 -0.44
C ARG A 513 23.27 51.87 -1.29
N SER A 514 22.95 52.00 -2.58
CA SER A 514 22.90 50.84 -3.48
C SER A 514 24.29 50.35 -3.79
N LEU A 515 24.50 49.04 -3.68
CA LEU A 515 25.73 48.36 -4.05
C LEU A 515 25.64 47.83 -5.47
N MET A 516 26.76 47.80 -6.18
CA MET A 516 26.88 47.14 -7.48
C MET A 516 27.12 45.64 -7.28
N THR A 517 26.40 44.82 -8.03
CA THR A 517 26.46 43.35 -7.97
C THR A 517 26.97 42.79 -9.30
N SER A 518 27.69 41.66 -9.25
CA SER A 518 28.16 40.99 -10.48
C SER A 518 27.08 40.13 -11.18
N ASN A 519 25.85 40.09 -10.66
CA ASN A 519 24.75 39.30 -11.22
C ASN A 519 23.46 40.17 -11.22
N PRO A 520 22.79 40.37 -12.37
CA PRO A 520 21.62 41.23 -12.48
C PRO A 520 20.38 40.74 -11.71
N GLU A 521 20.31 39.45 -11.34
CA GLU A 521 19.22 38.88 -10.52
C GLU A 521 19.44 39.07 -9.01
N VAL A 522 20.52 39.77 -8.63
CA VAL A 522 20.87 40.06 -7.23
C VAL A 522 20.96 41.58 -7.05
N GLN A 523 20.13 42.11 -6.16
CA GLN A 523 20.18 43.52 -5.74
C GLN A 523 20.74 43.59 -4.31
N ALA A 524 21.56 44.59 -4.01
CA ALA A 524 22.14 44.75 -2.69
C ALA A 524 22.22 46.22 -2.27
N TRP A 525 21.98 46.47 -0.99
CA TRP A 525 22.05 47.81 -0.39
C TRP A 525 22.81 47.77 0.92
N GLU A 526 23.60 48.79 1.20
CA GLU A 526 24.11 49.09 2.53
C GLU A 526 23.11 49.97 3.29
N PHE A 527 22.76 49.57 4.50
CA PHE A 527 21.96 50.37 5.42
C PHE A 527 22.41 50.13 6.86
N ARG A 528 22.78 51.21 7.58
CA ARG A 528 23.25 51.15 8.98
C ARG A 528 24.39 50.14 9.23
N ASN A 529 25.45 50.18 8.41
CA ASN A 529 26.65 49.33 8.51
C ASN A 529 26.34 47.81 8.37
N ARG A 530 25.32 47.48 7.58
CA ARG A 530 24.88 46.11 7.26
C ARG A 530 24.51 46.06 5.79
N PHE A 531 24.77 44.93 5.14
CA PHE A 531 24.33 44.73 3.75
C PHE A 531 23.03 43.94 3.74
N TYR A 532 22.13 44.32 2.86
CA TYR A 532 20.86 43.66 2.62
C TYR A 532 20.84 43.19 1.17
N VAL A 533 20.72 41.89 0.97
CA VAL A 533 20.80 41.25 -0.36
C VAL A 533 19.45 40.66 -0.72
N ARG A 534 18.84 41.19 -1.78
CA ARG A 534 17.59 40.69 -2.38
C ARG A 534 17.92 39.76 -3.54
N THR A 535 17.48 38.51 -3.47
CA THR A 535 17.67 37.52 -4.54
C THR A 535 16.64 36.38 -4.42
N GLY A 536 16.34 35.73 -5.54
CA GLY A 536 15.60 34.45 -5.56
C GLY A 536 16.45 33.24 -5.14
N TYR A 537 17.77 33.41 -4.97
CA TYR A 537 18.71 32.34 -4.66
C TYR A 537 18.80 32.04 -3.16
N THR A 538 19.31 30.85 -2.81
CA THR A 538 19.57 30.48 -1.41
C THR A 538 20.98 30.92 -1.01
N LEU A 539 21.14 31.86 -0.08
CA LEU A 539 22.46 32.29 0.38
C LEU A 539 23.14 31.21 1.24
N LEU A 540 24.40 30.90 0.94
CA LEU A 540 25.23 29.93 1.67
C LEU A 540 26.35 30.59 2.49
N SER A 541 26.92 31.69 1.99
CA SER A 541 27.99 32.44 2.66
C SER A 541 27.95 33.92 2.24
N PRO A 542 28.21 34.89 3.14
CA PRO A 542 28.45 34.72 4.58
C PRO A 542 27.19 34.26 5.34
N ALA A 543 27.35 33.94 6.63
CA ALA A 543 26.21 33.68 7.51
C ALA A 543 25.35 34.95 7.64
N TYR A 544 24.05 34.82 7.40
CA TYR A 544 23.08 35.91 7.55
C TYR A 544 22.65 36.07 9.01
N MET A 545 22.36 37.31 9.39
CA MET A 545 21.88 37.71 10.72
C MET A 545 20.36 37.79 10.79
N GLY A 546 19.71 38.03 9.65
CA GLY A 546 18.27 38.07 9.49
C GLY A 546 17.87 37.67 8.07
N MET A 547 16.66 37.15 7.91
CA MET A 547 16.11 36.76 6.61
C MET A 547 14.62 37.05 6.59
N GLN A 548 14.13 37.63 5.50
CA GLN A 548 12.71 37.68 5.17
C GLN A 548 12.48 37.13 3.77
N ARG A 549 11.31 36.55 3.53
CA ARG A 549 10.96 35.93 2.25
C ARG A 549 9.55 36.33 1.84
N SER A 550 9.41 36.71 0.57
CA SER A 550 8.14 37.05 -0.06
C SER A 550 7.52 35.81 -0.73
N ALA A 551 6.21 35.87 -0.97
CA ALA A 551 5.42 34.77 -1.54
C ALA A 551 5.79 34.42 -3.00
N ASP A 552 6.47 35.34 -3.71
CA ASP A 552 7.07 35.13 -5.03
C ASP A 552 8.35 34.24 -4.99
N GLY A 553 8.83 33.93 -3.79
CA GLY A 553 10.06 33.15 -3.56
C GLY A 553 11.31 34.01 -3.34
N THR A 554 11.25 35.31 -3.63
CA THR A 554 12.35 36.27 -3.42
C THR A 554 12.64 36.41 -1.93
N SER A 555 13.93 36.43 -1.57
CA SER A 555 14.39 36.57 -0.19
C SER A 555 15.29 37.78 -0.03
N VAL A 556 15.19 38.47 1.11
CA VAL A 556 16.13 39.51 1.55
C VAL A 556 16.90 38.96 2.74
N TYR A 557 18.23 38.92 2.60
CA TYR A 557 19.16 38.50 3.65
C TYR A 557 19.87 39.71 4.24
N GLU A 558 19.84 39.86 5.56
CA GLU A 558 20.67 40.81 6.30
C GLU A 558 22.01 40.13 6.65
N ILE A 559 23.13 40.69 6.19
CA ILE A 559 24.47 40.11 6.34
C ILE A 559 25.48 41.15 6.86
N PRO A 560 26.60 40.71 7.49
CA PRO A 560 27.73 41.60 7.73
C PRO A 560 28.31 42.14 6.41
N PRO A 561 28.95 43.32 6.39
CA PRO A 561 29.61 43.85 5.19
C PRO A 561 30.66 42.88 4.64
N THR A 562 30.44 42.38 3.42
CA THR A 562 31.34 41.41 2.75
C THR A 562 31.42 41.65 1.24
N PRO A 563 32.61 41.53 0.62
CA PRO A 563 32.79 41.74 -0.82
C PRO A 563 32.29 40.59 -1.71
N VAL A 564 32.06 39.40 -1.14
CA VAL A 564 31.75 38.18 -1.91
C VAL A 564 30.65 37.38 -1.21
N LEU A 565 29.66 36.96 -1.99
CA LEU A 565 28.58 36.07 -1.61
C LEU A 565 28.72 34.74 -2.34
N ILE A 566 28.29 33.66 -1.70
CA ILE A 566 28.09 32.35 -2.33
C ILE A 566 26.60 32.01 -2.18
N ALA A 567 25.93 31.78 -3.30
CA ALA A 567 24.51 31.42 -3.34
C ALA A 567 24.27 30.14 -4.15
N LEU A 568 23.20 29.42 -3.85
CA LEU A 568 22.79 28.21 -4.56
C LEU A 568 21.70 28.52 -5.58
N VAL A 569 21.94 28.14 -6.84
CA VAL A 569 21.03 28.31 -7.98
C VAL A 569 20.85 26.97 -8.68
N GLY A 570 19.63 26.42 -8.69
CA GLY A 570 19.34 25.14 -9.35
C GLY A 570 20.16 23.93 -8.85
N GLY A 571 20.72 23.99 -7.65
CA GLY A 571 21.62 22.97 -7.09
C GLY A 571 23.11 23.20 -7.34
N SER A 572 23.50 24.26 -8.07
CA SER A 572 24.90 24.68 -8.29
C SER A 572 25.25 25.93 -7.49
N THR A 573 26.48 26.03 -7.00
CA THR A 573 26.96 27.21 -6.27
C THR A 573 27.45 28.29 -7.23
N VAL A 574 26.97 29.52 -7.05
CA VAL A 574 27.36 30.71 -7.81
C VAL A 574 28.00 31.71 -6.85
N GLN A 575 29.15 32.26 -7.26
CA GLN A 575 29.81 33.36 -6.55
C GLN A 575 29.31 34.70 -7.10
N ILE A 576 28.92 35.63 -6.23
CA ILE A 576 28.49 36.99 -6.59
C ILE A 576 29.38 37.98 -5.86
N ASN A 577 29.99 38.91 -6.59
CA ASN A 577 30.82 39.96 -6.00
C ASN A 577 29.97 41.23 -5.77
N LEU A 578 30.20 41.89 -4.63
CA LEU A 578 29.62 43.18 -4.26
C LEU A 578 30.69 44.28 -4.29
N SER A 579 30.33 45.46 -4.78
CA SER A 579 31.22 46.62 -4.87
C SER A 579 30.44 47.94 -4.71
N GLY A 580 31.14 49.05 -4.47
CA GLY A 580 30.51 50.36 -4.29
C GLY A 580 30.01 50.67 -2.87
N TYR A 581 30.58 50.00 -1.85
CA TYR A 581 30.46 50.37 -0.44
C TYR A 581 31.56 51.38 -0.06
#